data_AF-A0A7H8T6E0-F1
#
_entry.id   AF-A0A7H8T6E0-F1
#
_cell.length_a   1.000
_cell.length_b   1.000
_cell.length_c   1.000
_cell.angle_alpha   90.00
_cell.angle_beta   90.00
_cell.angle_gamma   90.00
#
_symmetry.space_group_name_H-M   'P 1'
#
loop_
_entity.id
_entity.type
_entity.pdbx_description
1 polymer ?
#
loop_
_entity_poly.entity_id
_entity_poly.type
_entity_poly.pdbx_seq_one_letter_code
_entity_poly.pdbx_strand_id
1 'polypeptide(L)'
;MSIPPPPGPHQPQGSPEPAQGPSAQGPYAPPPPYGHGVPGAQGPYAYHPYGAYGPYGRPVPVNGVAIGALVLGILCFVPAVGLVLGLIALAQIKKRGERGKGMAIAGSVLSSVGLVLWALALSTGGASDFWDGFREAAGGEGTAYSLETGDCFDSPGGDLEGETYDIDEVPCSGAHEAEVFAIVALPDNTYPSYPGDDKLSRLADDKCFGLQDRYAMDPWALPDDAAVYYFIPSRESWRFGDRAITCMFGSTKDNGKLTGSLHNDASMLDTDQVAFLTAVNTVDVTLYEEPEKYPEEDLAANRAWAKDVHAVLGEQIEALRGHRWEGDTEQPVTDLIDEMEDARKEWAKAAVAKDADTYYAHYDNGYEYIDGPTTVTAREALGLDTTVPMYEEDSSGGEEGAGAGGIDV
;
A
#
# COMPACT_ATOMS: atom_id res chain seq x y z
N MET A 1 15.07 10.95 -39.48
CA MET A 1 14.62 12.16 -40.22
C MET A 1 13.58 11.79 -41.26
N SER A 2 12.33 12.20 -41.07
CA SER A 2 11.34 12.49 -42.12
C SER A 2 10.27 13.39 -41.51
N ILE A 3 9.92 14.44 -42.25
CA ILE A 3 9.33 15.70 -41.78
C ILE A 3 7.79 15.63 -41.90
N PRO A 4 6.99 16.09 -40.92
CA PRO A 4 5.55 16.24 -41.09
C PRO A 4 5.15 17.57 -41.78
N PRO A 5 3.99 17.61 -42.48
CA PRO A 5 3.54 18.73 -43.32
C PRO A 5 2.90 19.91 -42.53
N PRO A 6 2.72 21.09 -43.16
CA PRO A 6 2.44 22.36 -42.47
C PRO A 6 0.96 22.56 -42.06
N PRO A 7 0.68 23.42 -41.06
CA PRO A 7 -0.67 23.74 -40.61
C PRO A 7 -1.40 24.72 -41.55
N GLY A 8 -2.71 24.49 -41.74
CA GLY A 8 -3.62 25.39 -42.46
C GLY A 8 -4.12 26.58 -41.61
N PRO A 9 -4.66 27.64 -42.23
CA PRO A 9 -4.85 28.95 -41.58
C PRO A 9 -6.17 29.10 -40.80
N HIS A 10 -6.08 30.00 -39.81
CA HIS A 10 -7.06 30.42 -38.82
C HIS A 10 -8.33 31.13 -39.37
N GLN A 11 -9.43 31.03 -38.62
CA GLN A 11 -10.45 32.09 -38.52
C GLN A 11 -10.87 32.36 -37.06
N PRO A 12 -11.31 33.59 -36.71
CA PRO A 12 -11.16 34.14 -35.36
C PRO A 12 -12.46 34.42 -34.57
N GLN A 13 -12.29 34.28 -33.24
CA GLN A 13 -12.84 35.03 -32.08
C GLN A 13 -14.35 35.15 -31.81
N GLY A 14 -14.74 34.59 -30.65
CA GLY A 14 -15.82 35.06 -29.78
C GLY A 14 -15.32 35.13 -28.32
N SER A 15 -15.71 36.19 -27.62
CA SER A 15 -15.16 36.76 -26.37
C SER A 15 -15.61 36.05 -25.05
N PRO A 16 -15.03 36.40 -23.88
CA PRO A 16 -14.82 35.47 -22.75
C PRO A 16 -15.92 35.46 -21.67
N GLU A 17 -16.06 34.30 -21.00
CA GLU A 17 -16.95 34.08 -19.86
C GLU A 17 -16.13 34.03 -18.54
N PRO A 18 -16.52 34.76 -17.47
CA PRO A 18 -15.74 34.86 -16.24
C PRO A 18 -16.07 33.78 -15.18
N ALA A 19 -15.04 33.47 -14.40
CA ALA A 19 -14.93 32.43 -13.38
C ALA A 19 -15.91 32.55 -12.19
N GLN A 20 -16.37 31.40 -11.70
CA GLN A 20 -17.16 31.27 -10.47
C GLN A 20 -16.25 31.04 -9.25
N GLY A 21 -16.34 31.97 -8.28
CA GLY A 21 -15.78 31.84 -6.94
C GLY A 21 -16.79 31.34 -5.90
N PRO A 22 -16.35 31.08 -4.65
CA PRO A 22 -17.02 30.18 -3.71
C PRO A 22 -18.13 30.85 -2.89
N SER A 23 -19.25 30.16 -2.69
CA SER A 23 -20.37 30.62 -1.87
C SER A 23 -20.29 30.09 -0.43
N ALA A 24 -20.15 31.01 0.52
CA ALA A 24 -20.22 30.81 1.96
C ALA A 24 -21.68 30.75 2.47
N GLN A 25 -21.87 30.02 3.58
CA GLN A 25 -23.15 29.76 4.26
C GLN A 25 -23.73 31.00 4.98
N GLY A 26 -25.07 31.07 5.04
CA GLY A 26 -25.82 32.02 5.88
C GLY A 26 -27.20 31.46 6.31
N PRO A 27 -27.80 31.96 7.41
CA PRO A 27 -28.70 31.20 8.29
C PRO A 27 -30.20 31.38 7.99
N TYR A 28 -31.01 30.34 8.28
CA TYR A 28 -32.46 30.31 8.05
C TYR A 28 -33.30 30.84 9.24
N ALA A 29 -34.24 31.74 8.94
CA ALA A 29 -35.34 32.23 9.77
C ALA A 29 -36.60 32.46 8.89
N PRO A 30 -37.83 32.55 9.45
CA PRO A 30 -39.04 31.88 8.92
C PRO A 30 -39.95 32.74 8.00
N PRO A 31 -40.89 32.13 7.23
CA PRO A 31 -41.82 32.87 6.37
C PRO A 31 -43.20 33.18 6.99
N PRO A 32 -43.81 34.35 6.67
CA PRO A 32 -45.24 34.65 6.86
C PRO A 32 -45.93 34.89 5.48
N PRO A 33 -47.22 35.30 5.35
CA PRO A 33 -48.24 34.50 4.66
C PRO A 33 -48.79 35.15 3.36
N TYR A 34 -49.35 34.33 2.48
CA TYR A 34 -50.17 34.72 1.31
C TYR A 34 -51.64 34.40 1.61
N GLY A 35 -52.68 35.11 1.15
CA GLY A 35 -52.84 36.23 0.23
C GLY A 35 -54.35 36.35 -0.09
N HIS A 36 -54.87 37.57 -0.15
CA HIS A 36 -56.30 37.90 -0.30
C HIS A 36 -56.84 37.76 -1.73
N GLY A 37 -58.11 37.36 -1.85
CA GLY A 37 -58.96 37.54 -3.05
C GLY A 37 -60.45 37.57 -2.67
N VAL A 38 -61.19 38.54 -3.20
CA VAL A 38 -62.65 38.83 -3.03
C VAL A 38 -63.16 39.34 -4.42
N PRO A 39 -64.47 39.52 -4.74
CA PRO A 39 -65.72 39.28 -3.98
C PRO A 39 -66.92 38.68 -4.78
N GLY A 40 -68.02 38.28 -4.11
CA GLY A 40 -69.29 37.95 -4.79
C GLY A 40 -70.48 37.51 -3.91
N ALA A 41 -71.39 38.47 -3.63
CA ALA A 41 -72.83 38.46 -3.30
C ALA A 41 -73.63 37.20 -2.80
N GLN A 42 -74.13 37.35 -1.55
CA GLN A 42 -75.52 37.24 -1.00
C GLN A 42 -76.53 36.11 -1.34
N GLY A 43 -77.07 35.47 -0.29
CA GLY A 43 -78.47 34.99 -0.20
C GLY A 43 -78.70 33.56 0.34
N PRO A 44 -79.81 33.22 1.05
CA PRO A 44 -79.71 32.42 2.28
C PRO A 44 -80.50 31.08 2.35
N TYR A 45 -80.08 30.24 3.32
CA TYR A 45 -80.73 29.08 3.98
C TYR A 45 -80.84 27.71 3.27
N ALA A 46 -80.17 26.70 3.86
CA ALA A 46 -80.77 25.40 4.20
C ALA A 46 -79.93 24.69 5.29
N TYR A 47 -80.60 24.28 6.36
CA TYR A 47 -80.05 23.68 7.58
C TYR A 47 -80.01 22.14 7.45
N HIS A 48 -78.83 21.53 7.65
CA HIS A 48 -78.70 20.11 8.01
C HIS A 48 -77.54 19.94 9.00
N PRO A 49 -77.74 19.32 10.18
CA PRO A 49 -76.74 19.28 11.24
C PRO A 49 -75.84 18.04 11.11
N TYR A 50 -74.53 18.24 11.00
CA TYR A 50 -73.54 17.16 11.16
C TYR A 50 -72.41 17.58 12.10
N GLY A 51 -72.32 16.84 13.21
CA GLY A 51 -71.09 16.35 13.85
C GLY A 51 -69.96 17.34 14.13
N ALA A 52 -69.83 17.70 15.41
CA ALA A 52 -68.68 18.40 15.96
C ALA A 52 -67.34 17.66 15.72
N TYR A 53 -66.33 18.43 15.31
CA TYR A 53 -64.92 18.05 15.17
C TYR A 53 -64.28 17.78 16.55
N GLY A 54 -63.58 16.65 16.69
CA GLY A 54 -62.66 16.36 17.80
C GLY A 54 -61.18 16.44 17.37
N PRO A 55 -60.24 16.76 18.27
CA PRO A 55 -58.89 17.20 17.93
C PRO A 55 -57.89 16.04 17.67
N TYR A 56 -56.91 16.33 16.80
CA TYR A 56 -55.74 15.54 16.39
C TYR A 56 -55.37 14.31 17.25
N GLY A 57 -55.41 13.12 16.64
CA GLY A 57 -54.97 11.86 17.23
C GLY A 57 -53.44 11.79 17.42
N ARG A 58 -53.00 11.36 18.60
CA ARG A 58 -51.60 11.00 18.88
C ARG A 58 -51.15 9.85 17.95
N PRO A 59 -49.93 9.88 17.38
CA PRO A 59 -49.41 8.74 16.63
C PRO A 59 -49.24 7.54 17.57
N VAL A 60 -49.82 6.40 17.17
CA VAL A 60 -49.67 5.14 17.87
C VAL A 60 -48.21 4.68 17.78
N PRO A 61 -47.52 4.38 18.89
CA PRO A 61 -46.11 3.98 18.87
C PRO A 61 -45.93 2.64 18.14
N VAL A 62 -44.77 2.48 17.50
CA VAL A 62 -44.36 1.24 16.84
C VAL A 62 -43.80 0.25 17.87
N ASN A 63 -44.11 -1.04 17.71
CA ASN A 63 -43.65 -2.07 18.64
C ASN A 63 -42.15 -2.35 18.45
N GLY A 64 -41.33 -2.12 19.49
CA GLY A 64 -39.87 -2.33 19.43
C GLY A 64 -39.45 -3.78 19.14
N VAL A 65 -40.29 -4.77 19.50
CA VAL A 65 -40.07 -6.19 19.18
C VAL A 65 -40.23 -6.45 17.68
N ALA A 66 -41.07 -5.69 16.97
CA ALA A 66 -41.21 -5.78 15.52
C ALA A 66 -39.97 -5.24 14.78
N ILE A 67 -39.34 -4.19 15.31
CA ILE A 67 -38.06 -3.67 14.80
C ILE A 67 -36.95 -4.68 15.06
N GLY A 68 -36.88 -5.23 16.29
CA GLY A 68 -35.93 -6.29 16.63
C GLY A 68 -36.08 -7.53 15.74
N ALA A 69 -37.31 -7.96 15.44
CA ALA A 69 -37.57 -9.08 14.54
C ALA A 69 -37.14 -8.80 13.09
N LEU A 70 -37.30 -7.56 12.60
CA LEU A 70 -36.86 -7.17 11.27
C LEU A 70 -35.33 -7.11 11.17
N VAL A 71 -34.66 -6.47 12.14
CA VAL A 71 -33.20 -6.36 12.17
C VAL A 71 -32.55 -7.73 12.31
N LEU A 72 -33.04 -8.59 13.20
CA LEU A 72 -32.52 -9.96 13.37
C LEU A 72 -32.88 -10.87 12.19
N GLY A 73 -34.01 -10.62 11.51
CA GLY A 73 -34.36 -11.32 10.29
C GLY A 73 -33.49 -10.94 9.10
N ILE A 74 -33.04 -9.68 9.02
CA ILE A 74 -32.11 -9.20 7.98
C ILE A 74 -30.67 -9.66 8.29
N LEU A 75 -30.26 -9.60 9.55
CA LEU A 75 -28.87 -9.90 9.94
C LEU A 75 -28.58 -11.40 10.09
N CYS A 76 -29.54 -12.31 9.88
CA CYS A 76 -29.36 -13.78 9.85
C CYS A 76 -28.65 -14.47 11.02
N PHE A 77 -28.18 -13.76 12.06
CA PHE A 77 -27.31 -14.34 13.10
C PHE A 77 -27.97 -15.41 13.97
N VAL A 78 -29.30 -15.40 14.11
CA VAL A 78 -30.05 -16.50 14.74
C VAL A 78 -31.48 -16.53 14.17
N PRO A 79 -31.74 -17.25 13.07
CA PRO A 79 -33.03 -17.14 12.36
C PRO A 79 -34.20 -17.67 13.21
N ALA A 80 -33.94 -18.56 14.18
CA ALA A 80 -34.92 -18.99 15.17
C ALA A 80 -35.38 -17.88 16.12
N VAL A 81 -34.48 -16.98 16.53
CA VAL A 81 -34.81 -15.89 17.46
C VAL A 81 -35.62 -14.80 16.76
N GLY A 82 -35.27 -14.44 15.52
CA GLY A 82 -36.03 -13.51 14.69
C GLY A 82 -37.48 -14.00 14.45
N LEU A 83 -37.66 -15.29 14.19
CA LEU A 83 -38.98 -15.90 14.01
C LEU A 83 -39.83 -15.85 15.29
N VAL A 84 -39.25 -16.22 16.44
CA VAL A 84 -39.95 -16.20 17.74
C VAL A 84 -40.36 -14.77 18.12
N LEU A 85 -39.46 -13.80 17.94
CA LEU A 85 -39.75 -12.40 18.23
C LEU A 85 -40.80 -11.81 17.29
N GLY A 86 -40.78 -12.18 16.00
CA GLY A 86 -41.79 -11.78 15.04
C GLY A 86 -43.19 -12.30 15.39
N LEU A 87 -43.29 -13.55 15.84
CA LEU A 87 -44.55 -14.15 16.32
C LEU A 87 -45.06 -13.49 17.62
N ILE A 88 -44.17 -13.18 18.56
CA ILE A 88 -44.51 -12.47 19.80
C ILE A 88 -44.96 -11.04 19.49
N ALA A 89 -44.27 -10.33 18.60
CA ALA A 89 -44.64 -8.99 18.15
C ALA A 89 -46.04 -8.97 17.51
N LEU A 90 -46.37 -9.97 16.67
CA LEU A 90 -47.71 -10.11 16.09
C LEU A 90 -48.80 -10.32 17.14
N ALA A 91 -48.53 -11.12 18.18
CA ALA A 91 -49.47 -11.33 19.29
C ALA A 91 -49.65 -10.07 20.15
N GLN A 92 -48.58 -9.29 20.37
CA GLN A 92 -48.63 -8.03 21.11
C GLN A 92 -49.38 -6.95 20.32
N ILE A 93 -49.08 -6.80 19.02
CA ILE A 93 -49.76 -5.85 18.12
C ILE A 93 -51.26 -6.14 18.05
N LYS A 94 -51.67 -7.40 17.96
CA LYS A 94 -53.09 -7.79 17.94
C LYS A 94 -53.82 -7.45 19.25
N LYS A 95 -53.14 -7.52 20.39
CA LYS A 95 -53.72 -7.25 21.72
C LYS A 95 -53.68 -5.76 22.10
N ARG A 96 -52.67 -5.01 21.66
CA ARG A 96 -52.40 -3.62 22.07
C ARG A 96 -52.72 -2.57 21.02
N GLY A 97 -53.00 -2.98 19.77
CA GLY A 97 -53.34 -2.07 18.68
C GLY A 97 -52.17 -1.23 18.16
N GLU A 98 -50.93 -1.65 18.42
CA GLU A 98 -49.70 -0.94 18.06
C GLU A 98 -49.40 -1.04 16.54
N ARG A 99 -48.62 -0.10 15.99
CA ARG A 99 -48.17 -0.14 14.59
C ARG A 99 -46.93 -1.04 14.44
N GLY A 100 -46.78 -1.72 13.30
CA GLY A 100 -45.62 -2.59 13.03
C GLY A 100 -45.92 -3.98 12.47
N LYS A 101 -47.20 -4.29 12.16
CA LYS A 101 -47.61 -5.61 11.65
C LYS A 101 -46.87 -6.02 10.38
N GLY A 102 -46.64 -5.08 9.45
CA GLY A 102 -45.90 -5.35 8.22
C GLY A 102 -44.43 -5.71 8.45
N MET A 103 -43.76 -5.02 9.38
CA MET A 103 -42.36 -5.30 9.75
C MET A 103 -42.21 -6.65 10.46
N ALA A 104 -43.13 -6.99 11.36
CA ALA A 104 -43.12 -8.29 12.03
C ALA A 104 -43.40 -9.45 11.06
N ILE A 105 -44.26 -9.26 10.05
CA ILE A 105 -44.48 -10.25 8.98
C ILE A 105 -43.23 -10.40 8.13
N ALA A 106 -42.64 -9.29 7.69
CA ALA A 106 -41.42 -9.31 6.87
C ALA A 106 -40.25 -9.98 7.61
N GLY A 107 -40.01 -9.62 8.87
CA GLY A 107 -38.99 -10.26 9.72
C GLY A 107 -39.24 -11.76 9.90
N SER A 108 -40.47 -12.19 10.20
CA SER A 108 -40.81 -13.62 10.31
C SER A 108 -40.64 -14.39 9.01
N VAL A 109 -40.98 -13.80 7.86
CA VAL A 109 -40.82 -14.44 6.54
C VAL A 109 -39.35 -14.60 6.20
N LEU A 110 -38.55 -13.54 6.37
CA LEU A 110 -37.10 -13.58 6.14
C LEU A 110 -36.42 -14.60 7.07
N SER A 111 -36.79 -14.63 8.36
CA SER A 111 -36.29 -15.63 9.32
C SER A 111 -36.72 -17.06 8.99
N SER A 112 -37.92 -17.27 8.44
CA SER A 112 -38.39 -18.60 8.04
C SER A 112 -37.64 -19.11 6.81
N VAL A 113 -37.41 -18.23 5.82
CA VAL A 113 -36.56 -18.54 4.65
C VAL A 113 -35.13 -18.81 5.11
N GLY A 114 -34.58 -17.98 6.00
CA GLY A 114 -33.27 -18.19 6.63
C GLY A 114 -33.15 -19.53 7.35
N LEU A 115 -34.16 -19.94 8.12
CA LEU A 115 -34.20 -21.26 8.79
C LEU A 115 -34.23 -22.44 7.81
N VAL A 116 -34.98 -22.33 6.72
CA VAL A 116 -35.03 -23.38 5.69
C VAL A 116 -33.68 -23.49 4.97
N LEU A 117 -33.06 -22.35 4.63
CA LEU A 117 -31.72 -22.31 4.04
C LEU A 117 -30.66 -22.85 5.00
N TRP A 118 -30.74 -22.52 6.29
CA TRP A 118 -29.85 -23.06 7.33
C TRP A 118 -30.02 -24.57 7.52
N ALA A 119 -31.25 -25.07 7.53
CA ALA A 119 -31.51 -26.50 7.62
C ALA A 119 -30.98 -27.26 6.40
N LEU A 120 -31.10 -26.66 5.21
CA LEU A 120 -30.52 -27.20 3.98
C LEU A 120 -28.98 -27.18 4.05
N ALA A 121 -28.36 -26.07 4.45
CA ALA A 121 -26.91 -25.95 4.59
C ALA A 121 -26.33 -26.94 5.62
N LEU A 122 -27.00 -27.13 6.76
CA LEU A 122 -26.61 -28.14 7.76
C LEU A 122 -26.74 -29.58 7.22
N SER A 123 -27.71 -29.83 6.34
CA SER A 123 -27.90 -31.14 5.74
C SER A 123 -26.90 -31.47 4.63
N THR A 124 -26.31 -30.45 4.00
CA THR A 124 -25.34 -30.61 2.90
C THR A 124 -23.89 -30.38 3.31
N GLY A 125 -23.63 -29.99 4.56
CA GLY A 125 -22.29 -29.66 5.06
C GLY A 125 -21.87 -28.20 4.88
N GLY A 126 -22.58 -27.40 4.06
CA GLY A 126 -22.22 -26.00 3.75
C GLY A 126 -22.34 -25.01 4.92
N ALA A 127 -22.73 -25.48 6.11
CA ALA A 127 -22.69 -24.68 7.33
C ALA A 127 -21.25 -24.48 7.85
N SER A 128 -20.32 -25.42 7.57
CA SER A 128 -18.88 -25.19 7.85
C SER A 128 -18.34 -24.13 6.91
N ASP A 129 -18.57 -24.26 5.61
CA ASP A 129 -18.02 -23.36 4.60
C ASP A 129 -18.52 -21.91 4.78
N PHE A 130 -19.79 -21.74 5.17
CA PHE A 130 -20.34 -20.42 5.53
C PHE A 130 -19.77 -19.88 6.85
N TRP A 131 -19.48 -20.74 7.82
CA TRP A 131 -18.90 -20.34 9.10
C TRP A 131 -17.42 -19.99 8.97
N ASP A 132 -16.69 -20.70 8.11
CA ASP A 132 -15.29 -20.43 7.77
C ASP A 132 -15.19 -19.11 7.00
N GLY A 133 -15.99 -18.90 5.94
CA GLY A 133 -16.02 -17.62 5.23
C GLY A 133 -16.48 -16.42 6.08
N PHE A 134 -17.33 -16.64 7.09
CA PHE A 134 -17.67 -15.59 8.07
C PHE A 134 -16.53 -15.35 9.06
N ARG A 135 -15.77 -16.38 9.44
CA ARG A 135 -14.63 -16.26 10.35
C ARG A 135 -13.48 -15.51 9.67
N GLU A 136 -13.20 -15.83 8.42
CA GLU A 136 -12.23 -15.16 7.56
C GLU A 136 -12.59 -13.68 7.38
N ALA A 137 -13.83 -13.39 6.96
CA ALA A 137 -14.34 -12.02 6.83
C ALA A 137 -14.44 -11.24 8.16
N ALA A 138 -14.56 -11.91 9.31
CA ALA A 138 -14.60 -11.27 10.63
C ALA A 138 -13.22 -11.19 11.31
N GLY A 139 -12.27 -12.02 10.88
CA GLY A 139 -10.91 -12.09 11.39
C GLY A 139 -9.98 -11.07 10.73
N GLY A 140 -10.31 -10.63 9.51
CA GLY A 140 -9.38 -9.84 8.70
C GLY A 140 -8.16 -10.65 8.25
N GLU A 141 -8.19 -11.96 8.47
CA GLU A 141 -7.20 -12.92 7.95
C GLU A 141 -7.29 -12.87 6.42
N GLY A 142 -6.19 -12.51 5.76
CA GLY A 142 -6.09 -12.44 4.30
C GLY A 142 -6.40 -11.09 3.66
N THR A 143 -6.28 -9.97 4.39
CA THR A 143 -6.35 -8.62 3.78
C THR A 143 -4.98 -7.97 3.81
N ALA A 144 -4.64 -7.16 2.80
CA ALA A 144 -3.34 -6.49 2.72
C ALA A 144 -2.97 -5.67 3.98
N TYR A 145 -3.98 -5.24 4.75
CA TYR A 145 -3.82 -4.49 6.00
C TYR A 145 -3.37 -5.33 7.21
N SER A 146 -3.46 -6.67 7.14
CA SER A 146 -3.04 -7.56 8.23
C SER A 146 -1.59 -8.01 8.12
N LEU A 147 -0.90 -7.66 7.03
CA LEU A 147 0.50 -8.02 6.82
C LEU A 147 1.42 -7.38 7.86
N GLU A 148 2.28 -8.20 8.44
CA GLU A 148 3.35 -7.82 9.34
C GLU A 148 4.72 -8.09 8.67
N THR A 149 5.76 -7.47 9.21
CA THR A 149 7.14 -7.73 8.76
C THR A 149 7.51 -9.20 9.02
N GLY A 150 7.93 -9.91 7.98
CA GLY A 150 8.21 -11.34 8.01
C GLY A 150 7.14 -12.21 7.35
N ASP A 151 6.00 -11.63 6.98
CA ASP A 151 4.92 -12.40 6.35
C ASP A 151 5.23 -12.64 4.87
N CYS A 152 5.02 -13.88 4.42
CA CYS A 152 5.05 -14.26 3.02
C CYS A 152 3.64 -14.53 2.53
N PHE A 153 3.33 -14.12 1.30
CA PHE A 153 1.98 -14.24 0.79
C PHE A 153 1.92 -14.43 -0.73
N ASP A 154 0.75 -14.87 -1.19
CA ASP A 154 0.35 -14.95 -2.58
C ASP A 154 -0.82 -13.98 -2.84
N SER A 155 -0.81 -13.31 -3.99
CA SER A 155 -1.86 -12.41 -4.46
C SER A 155 -2.80 -13.16 -5.41
N PRO A 156 -4.12 -13.16 -5.19
CA PRO A 156 -5.10 -13.74 -6.12
C PRO A 156 -5.07 -13.04 -7.48
N GLY A 157 -4.33 -13.63 -8.42
CA GLY A 157 -4.13 -13.06 -9.76
C GLY A 157 -2.69 -13.16 -10.25
N GLY A 158 -1.73 -13.38 -9.35
CA GLY A 158 -0.30 -13.51 -9.67
C GLY A 158 0.39 -12.18 -9.99
N ASP A 159 -0.32 -11.06 -9.88
CA ASP A 159 0.21 -9.73 -10.09
C ASP A 159 0.40 -9.03 -8.74
N LEU A 160 1.64 -8.58 -8.52
CA LEU A 160 2.02 -7.60 -7.51
C LEU A 160 1.91 -6.18 -8.09
N GLU A 161 0.94 -5.94 -8.96
CA GLU A 161 0.66 -4.63 -9.55
C GLU A 161 -0.87 -4.42 -9.60
N GLY A 162 -1.36 -3.24 -9.21
CA GLY A 162 -2.78 -2.89 -9.30
C GLY A 162 -3.50 -2.72 -7.95
N GLU A 163 -4.73 -3.23 -7.84
CA GLU A 163 -5.56 -3.15 -6.64
C GLU A 163 -5.65 -4.56 -6.02
N THR A 164 -5.19 -4.75 -4.79
CA THR A 164 -5.26 -6.04 -4.12
C THR A 164 -6.01 -5.93 -2.79
N TYR A 165 -7.13 -6.63 -2.67
CA TYR A 165 -7.94 -6.63 -1.43
C TYR A 165 -7.82 -7.93 -0.66
N ASP A 166 -7.47 -9.00 -1.36
CA ASP A 166 -7.37 -10.35 -0.83
C ASP A 166 -5.91 -10.80 -0.99
N ILE A 167 -5.32 -11.33 0.06
CA ILE A 167 -3.98 -11.94 0.07
C ILE A 167 -4.05 -13.28 0.79
N ASP A 168 -3.27 -14.24 0.34
CA ASP A 168 -3.16 -15.54 0.97
C ASP A 168 -1.81 -15.62 1.68
N GLU A 169 -1.77 -15.47 3.01
CA GLU A 169 -0.55 -15.69 3.78
C GLU A 169 -0.11 -17.17 3.68
N VAL A 170 1.15 -17.40 3.31
CA VAL A 170 1.73 -18.73 3.09
C VAL A 170 3.07 -18.88 3.83
N PRO A 171 3.49 -20.11 4.16
CA PRO A 171 4.79 -20.31 4.81
C PRO A 171 5.96 -19.89 3.92
N CYS A 172 6.82 -18.98 4.40
CA CYS A 172 8.02 -18.50 3.68
C CYS A 172 8.99 -19.61 3.24
N SER A 173 9.01 -20.76 3.94
CA SER A 173 9.84 -21.91 3.55
C SER A 173 9.44 -22.53 2.20
N GLY A 174 8.23 -22.24 1.72
CA GLY A 174 7.71 -22.66 0.43
C GLY A 174 7.86 -21.58 -0.65
N ALA A 175 7.29 -21.88 -1.81
CA ALA A 175 7.17 -20.88 -2.88
C ALA A 175 6.10 -19.86 -2.52
N HIS A 176 6.38 -18.58 -2.74
CA HIS A 176 5.46 -17.47 -2.48
C HIS A 176 5.76 -16.29 -3.43
N GLU A 177 4.80 -15.40 -3.64
CA GLU A 177 4.96 -14.23 -4.52
C GLU A 177 5.76 -13.11 -3.87
N ALA A 178 5.49 -12.80 -2.60
CA ALA A 178 6.11 -11.69 -1.91
C ALA A 178 6.38 -11.97 -0.43
N GLU A 179 7.39 -11.28 0.11
CA GLU A 179 7.76 -11.28 1.53
C GLU A 179 7.89 -9.85 2.05
N VAL A 180 7.16 -9.55 3.13
CA VAL A 180 7.09 -8.21 3.70
C VAL A 180 8.32 -7.94 4.57
N PHE A 181 9.09 -6.92 4.22
CA PHE A 181 10.30 -6.56 4.95
C PHE A 181 10.16 -5.32 5.84
N ALA A 182 9.15 -4.48 5.61
CA ALA A 182 8.90 -3.31 6.46
C ALA A 182 7.46 -2.80 6.39
N ILE A 183 6.99 -2.25 7.52
CA ILE A 183 5.73 -1.50 7.61
C ILE A 183 6.04 -0.05 8.01
N VAL A 184 5.70 0.91 7.15
CA VAL A 184 5.94 2.34 7.39
C VAL A 184 4.66 3.01 7.81
N ALA A 185 4.58 3.37 9.09
CA ALA A 185 3.42 4.06 9.64
C ALA A 185 3.33 5.53 9.18
N LEU A 186 2.10 5.96 8.86
CA LEU A 186 1.73 7.32 8.46
C LEU A 186 0.93 7.98 9.58
N PRO A 187 1.59 8.56 10.60
CA PRO A 187 0.89 9.02 11.79
C PRO A 187 -0.01 10.21 11.47
N ASP A 188 -1.22 10.22 12.05
CA ASP A 188 -2.25 11.25 11.82
C ASP A 188 -1.79 12.68 12.11
N ASN A 189 -0.79 12.87 12.99
CA ASN A 189 -0.23 14.18 13.28
C ASN A 189 0.52 14.80 12.08
N THR A 190 1.07 13.95 11.21
CA THR A 190 1.83 14.32 10.03
C THR A 190 0.95 14.24 8.78
N TYR A 191 0.08 13.23 8.74
CA TYR A 191 -0.85 12.96 7.66
C TYR A 191 -2.30 13.01 8.16
N PRO A 192 -2.86 14.20 8.44
CA PRO A 192 -4.23 14.32 8.96
C PRO A 192 -5.33 14.05 7.91
N SER A 193 -4.97 14.00 6.63
CA SER A 193 -5.86 13.75 5.51
C SER A 193 -5.11 13.02 4.41
N TYR A 194 -5.85 12.30 3.56
CA TYR A 194 -5.29 11.58 2.42
C TYR A 194 -4.34 12.46 1.58
N PRO A 195 -3.05 12.14 1.51
CA PRO A 195 -2.05 12.98 0.87
C PRO A 195 -2.08 12.92 -0.67
N GLY A 196 -2.70 11.88 -1.24
CA GLY A 196 -2.70 11.60 -2.68
C GLY A 196 -1.63 10.60 -3.09
N ASP A 197 -1.95 9.80 -4.09
CA ASP A 197 -1.22 8.60 -4.54
C ASP A 197 0.22 8.98 -4.90
N ASP A 198 0.43 9.99 -5.76
CA ASP A 198 1.75 10.51 -6.15
C ASP A 198 2.68 10.86 -4.98
N LYS A 199 2.12 11.26 -3.84
CA LYS A 199 2.90 11.60 -2.65
C LYS A 199 3.18 10.37 -1.80
N LEU A 200 2.28 9.39 -1.77
CA LEU A 200 2.47 8.12 -1.10
C LEU A 200 3.49 7.26 -1.85
N SER A 201 3.39 7.15 -3.17
CA SER A 201 4.35 6.36 -3.98
C SER A 201 5.77 6.87 -3.80
N ARG A 202 6.02 8.18 -3.94
CA ARG A 202 7.35 8.77 -3.69
C ARG A 202 7.86 8.57 -2.27
N LEU A 203 6.96 8.53 -1.29
CA LEU A 203 7.33 8.25 0.09
C LEU A 203 7.65 6.76 0.27
N ALA A 204 6.91 5.88 -0.40
CA ALA A 204 7.14 4.45 -0.40
C ALA A 204 8.49 4.13 -1.08
N ASP A 205 8.79 4.71 -2.24
CA ASP A 205 10.09 4.58 -2.90
C ASP A 205 11.23 4.92 -1.92
N ASP A 206 11.25 6.15 -1.39
CA ASP A 206 12.28 6.61 -0.46
C ASP A 206 12.41 5.71 0.79
N LYS A 207 11.27 5.27 1.34
CA LYS A 207 11.27 4.52 2.60
C LYS A 207 11.57 3.04 2.40
N CYS A 208 10.97 2.39 1.42
CA CYS A 208 11.12 0.96 1.19
C CYS A 208 12.54 0.64 0.71
N PHE A 209 13.09 1.36 -0.27
CA PHE A 209 14.48 1.17 -0.68
C PHE A 209 15.45 1.49 0.46
N GLY A 210 15.20 2.52 1.26
CA GLY A 210 16.04 2.85 2.43
C GLY A 210 15.91 1.88 3.62
N LEU A 211 14.96 0.94 3.59
CA LEU A 211 14.73 -0.05 4.67
C LEU A 211 15.08 -1.47 4.27
N GLN A 212 15.19 -1.78 2.98
CA GLN A 212 15.40 -3.14 2.46
C GLN A 212 16.65 -3.80 3.09
N ASP A 213 17.77 -3.08 3.16
CA ASP A 213 19.05 -3.60 3.66
C ASP A 213 19.04 -3.87 5.17
N ARG A 214 18.04 -3.37 5.91
CA ARG A 214 17.89 -3.70 7.34
C ARG A 214 17.32 -5.09 7.53
N TYR A 215 16.52 -5.55 6.57
CA TYR A 215 15.88 -6.85 6.58
C TYR A 215 16.74 -7.88 5.84
N ALA A 216 17.23 -7.50 4.65
CA ALA A 216 18.17 -8.25 3.86
C ALA A 216 19.53 -7.53 3.84
N MET A 217 20.31 -7.65 4.93
CA MET A 217 21.65 -7.07 5.06
C MET A 217 22.66 -7.57 4.03
N ASP A 218 22.50 -8.78 3.50
CA ASP A 218 23.35 -9.27 2.41
C ASP A 218 22.62 -9.20 1.06
N PRO A 219 22.82 -8.14 0.25
CA PRO A 219 22.14 -7.99 -1.04
C PRO A 219 22.54 -9.05 -2.06
N TRP A 220 23.72 -9.67 -1.94
CA TRP A 220 24.14 -10.74 -2.86
C TRP A 220 23.41 -12.07 -2.57
N ALA A 221 22.77 -12.20 -1.42
CA ALA A 221 21.93 -13.34 -1.09
C ALA A 221 20.51 -13.22 -1.68
N LEU A 222 20.15 -12.04 -2.23
CA LEU A 222 18.87 -11.85 -2.89
C LEU A 222 18.90 -12.53 -4.27
N PRO A 223 17.83 -13.25 -4.66
CA PRO A 223 17.69 -13.75 -6.01
C PRO A 223 17.75 -12.63 -7.06
N ASP A 224 18.35 -12.89 -8.22
CA ASP A 224 18.44 -11.90 -9.32
C ASP A 224 17.07 -11.38 -9.80
N ASP A 225 16.00 -12.14 -9.54
CA ASP A 225 14.64 -11.74 -9.85
C ASP A 225 13.86 -11.19 -8.66
N ALA A 226 14.50 -10.89 -7.52
CA ALA A 226 13.85 -10.21 -6.41
C ALA A 226 13.95 -8.68 -6.59
N ALA A 227 12.82 -7.98 -6.46
CA ALA A 227 12.75 -6.52 -6.48
C ALA A 227 11.86 -5.99 -5.36
N VAL A 228 12.01 -4.70 -5.03
CA VAL A 228 11.17 -4.01 -4.05
C VAL A 228 9.83 -3.63 -4.67
N TYR A 229 8.75 -4.05 -4.02
CA TYR A 229 7.37 -3.63 -4.28
C TYR A 229 6.78 -3.00 -3.02
N TYR A 230 5.67 -2.30 -3.18
CA TYR A 230 4.97 -1.73 -2.03
C TYR A 230 3.47 -1.58 -2.23
N PHE A 231 2.73 -1.72 -1.13
CA PHE A 231 1.34 -1.31 -1.01
C PHE A 231 1.27 0.06 -0.37
N ILE A 232 0.48 0.96 -0.96
CA ILE A 232 0.14 2.26 -0.39
C ILE A 232 -1.35 2.33 -0.07
N PRO A 233 -1.75 3.06 1.00
CA PRO A 233 -3.16 3.23 1.29
C PRO A 233 -3.88 3.93 0.14
N SER A 234 -5.01 3.39 -0.31
CA SER A 234 -5.95 4.08 -1.18
C SER A 234 -6.74 5.18 -0.44
N ARG A 235 -7.41 6.04 -1.22
CA ARG A 235 -8.33 7.04 -0.63
C ARG A 235 -9.49 6.39 0.14
N GLU A 236 -9.90 5.20 -0.23
CA GLU A 236 -11.00 4.48 0.40
C GLU A 236 -10.56 3.88 1.73
N SER A 237 -9.49 3.08 1.74
CA SER A 237 -8.91 2.48 2.95
C SER A 237 -8.48 3.54 3.96
N TRP A 238 -7.98 4.69 3.51
CA TRP A 238 -7.67 5.83 4.37
C TRP A 238 -8.89 6.32 5.17
N ARG A 239 -10.11 6.26 4.62
CA ARG A 239 -11.33 6.64 5.35
C ARG A 239 -11.70 5.63 6.42
N PHE A 240 -11.28 4.37 6.25
CA PHE A 240 -11.50 3.30 7.19
C PHE A 240 -10.37 3.15 8.22
N GLY A 241 -9.26 3.87 8.04
CA GLY A 241 -8.21 4.01 9.03
C GLY A 241 -6.85 3.46 8.59
N ASP A 242 -6.70 3.05 7.33
CA ASP A 242 -5.40 2.61 6.82
C ASP A 242 -4.39 3.77 6.78
N ARG A 243 -3.25 3.54 7.42
CA ARG A 243 -2.16 4.49 7.65
C ARG A 243 -0.81 3.78 7.57
N ALA A 244 -0.66 2.78 6.71
CA ALA A 244 0.58 2.03 6.58
C ALA A 244 0.98 1.88 5.12
N ILE A 245 2.27 2.06 4.83
CA ILE A 245 2.87 1.57 3.57
C ILE A 245 3.51 0.23 3.90
N THR A 246 3.21 -0.79 3.11
CA THR A 246 3.77 -2.14 3.27
C THR A 246 4.84 -2.34 2.22
N CYS A 247 6.09 -2.50 2.64
CA CYS A 247 7.23 -2.74 1.76
C CYS A 247 7.54 -4.25 1.70
N MET A 248 7.76 -4.77 0.50
CA MET A 248 7.98 -6.20 0.29
C MET A 248 8.99 -6.47 -0.82
N PHE A 249 9.64 -7.63 -0.76
CA PHE A 249 10.33 -8.19 -1.89
C PHE A 249 9.37 -9.05 -2.69
N GLY A 250 9.45 -9.01 -4.02
CA GLY A 250 8.64 -9.82 -4.92
C GLY A 250 9.44 -10.23 -6.16
N SER A 251 8.96 -11.24 -6.89
CA SER A 251 9.61 -11.66 -8.14
C SER A 251 9.35 -10.66 -9.28
N THR A 252 10.35 -10.39 -10.12
CA THR A 252 10.22 -9.61 -11.36
C THR A 252 9.76 -10.46 -12.55
N LYS A 253 9.69 -11.79 -12.39
CA LYS A 253 9.23 -12.68 -13.46
C LYS A 253 7.70 -12.74 -13.48
N ASP A 254 7.12 -12.82 -14.67
CA ASP A 254 5.69 -13.09 -14.85
C ASP A 254 5.26 -14.36 -14.08
N ASN A 255 4.39 -14.23 -13.08
CA ASN A 255 4.00 -15.32 -12.18
C ASN A 255 5.19 -16.01 -11.49
N GLY A 256 6.28 -15.26 -11.27
CA GLY A 256 7.45 -15.69 -10.56
C GLY A 256 7.16 -15.93 -9.08
N LYS A 257 7.94 -16.82 -8.47
CA LYS A 257 7.84 -17.14 -7.05
C LYS A 257 9.22 -17.07 -6.43
N LEU A 258 9.32 -16.40 -5.30
CA LEU A 258 10.44 -16.49 -4.39
C LEU A 258 10.37 -17.84 -3.66
N THR A 259 11.48 -18.31 -3.11
CA THR A 259 11.53 -19.58 -2.38
C THR A 259 12.45 -19.44 -1.17
N GLY A 260 11.93 -19.72 0.02
CA GLY A 260 12.63 -19.43 1.26
C GLY A 260 12.52 -17.95 1.64
N SER A 261 12.75 -17.65 2.91
CA SER A 261 12.77 -16.27 3.40
C SER A 261 14.05 -15.56 2.94
N LEU A 262 13.89 -14.29 2.55
CA LEU A 262 14.95 -13.35 2.20
C LEU A 262 15.51 -12.61 3.43
N HIS A 263 14.95 -12.85 4.62
CA HIS A 263 15.40 -12.26 5.87
C HIS A 263 16.83 -12.74 6.19
N ASN A 264 17.78 -11.80 6.35
CA ASN A 264 19.14 -12.09 6.80
C ASN A 264 19.72 -10.96 7.68
N ASP A 265 18.91 -10.38 8.55
CA ASP A 265 19.32 -9.24 9.38
C ASP A 265 20.41 -9.57 10.43
N ALA A 266 20.84 -8.53 11.16
CA ALA A 266 21.89 -8.63 12.17
C ALA A 266 21.59 -9.64 13.32
N SER A 267 20.35 -10.10 13.48
CA SER A 267 19.99 -11.13 14.46
C SER A 267 20.30 -12.54 13.98
N MET A 268 20.48 -12.75 12.67
CA MET A 268 20.80 -14.03 12.04
C MET A 268 22.26 -14.15 11.61
N LEU A 269 22.98 -13.04 11.56
CA LEU A 269 24.38 -12.95 11.17
C LEU A 269 25.30 -12.96 12.39
N ASP A 270 26.54 -13.43 12.20
CA ASP A 270 27.58 -13.29 13.20
C ASP A 270 28.19 -11.88 13.25
N THR A 271 29.06 -11.63 14.23
CA THR A 271 29.63 -10.28 14.44
C THR A 271 30.55 -9.83 13.30
N ASP A 272 31.28 -10.74 12.66
CA ASP A 272 32.18 -10.42 11.56
C ASP A 272 31.38 -10.14 10.28
N GLN A 273 30.34 -10.94 10.02
CA GLN A 273 29.39 -10.73 8.94
C GLN A 273 28.67 -9.38 9.06
N VAL A 274 28.13 -9.05 10.24
CA VAL A 274 27.46 -7.76 10.49
C VAL A 274 28.43 -6.60 10.29
N ALA A 275 29.66 -6.71 10.80
CA ALA A 275 30.68 -5.66 10.66
C ALA A 275 31.04 -5.42 9.18
N PHE A 276 31.22 -6.50 8.42
CA PHE A 276 31.50 -6.45 6.99
C PHE A 276 30.34 -5.84 6.19
N LEU A 277 29.13 -6.39 6.34
CA LEU A 277 27.94 -5.96 5.60
C LEU A 277 27.54 -4.51 5.90
N THR A 278 27.64 -4.10 7.18
CA THR A 278 27.38 -2.70 7.55
C THR A 278 28.34 -1.74 6.85
N ALA A 279 29.61 -2.13 6.72
CA ALA A 279 30.61 -1.30 6.07
C ALA A 279 30.36 -1.20 4.56
N VAL A 280 30.12 -2.32 3.87
CA VAL A 280 29.91 -2.34 2.40
C VAL A 280 28.61 -1.64 2.00
N ASN A 281 27.48 -1.89 2.69
CA ASN A 281 26.19 -1.29 2.35
C ASN A 281 26.19 0.24 2.50
N THR A 282 27.08 0.80 3.33
CA THR A 282 27.19 2.27 3.48
C THR A 282 27.71 2.94 2.21
N VAL A 283 28.64 2.29 1.49
CA VAL A 283 29.15 2.82 0.22
C VAL A 283 28.11 2.67 -0.88
N ASP A 284 27.37 1.56 -0.90
CA ASP A 284 26.34 1.31 -1.91
C ASP A 284 25.30 2.42 -1.96
N VAL A 285 24.85 2.94 -0.81
CA VAL A 285 23.95 4.12 -0.74
C VAL A 285 24.50 5.32 -1.52
N THR A 286 25.81 5.59 -1.41
CA THR A 286 26.44 6.72 -2.12
C THR A 286 26.58 6.41 -3.60
N LEU A 287 26.85 5.16 -3.97
CA LEU A 287 26.92 4.75 -5.37
C LEU A 287 25.57 4.87 -6.07
N TYR A 288 24.45 4.59 -5.37
CA TYR A 288 23.10 4.81 -5.89
C TYR A 288 22.74 6.28 -6.11
N GLU A 289 23.46 7.22 -5.50
CA GLU A 289 23.29 8.67 -5.70
C GLU A 289 24.02 9.20 -6.95
N GLU A 290 24.40 8.32 -7.89
CA GLU A 290 25.03 8.69 -9.14
C GLU A 290 24.19 9.75 -9.89
N PRO A 291 24.80 10.82 -10.43
CA PRO A 291 24.07 11.83 -11.17
C PRO A 291 23.40 11.29 -12.43
N GLU A 292 22.11 11.59 -12.62
CA GLU A 292 21.35 11.24 -13.85
C GLU A 292 21.99 11.77 -15.15
N LYS A 293 22.74 12.87 -15.07
CA LYS A 293 23.43 13.46 -16.22
C LYS A 293 24.82 12.90 -16.34
N TYR A 294 25.12 12.37 -17.52
CA TYR A 294 26.45 11.89 -17.84
C TYR A 294 27.53 12.99 -17.71
N PRO A 295 28.79 12.60 -17.45
CA PRO A 295 29.96 13.47 -17.42
C PRO A 295 30.10 14.45 -18.60
N GLU A 296 29.66 14.10 -19.81
CA GLU A 296 29.67 15.00 -20.98
C GLU A 296 28.73 16.21 -20.81
N GLU A 297 27.64 16.02 -20.08
CA GLU A 297 26.61 17.03 -19.85
C GLU A 297 26.86 17.82 -18.57
N ASP A 298 27.22 17.14 -17.48
CA ASP A 298 27.48 17.75 -16.18
C ASP A 298 28.66 17.11 -15.45
N LEU A 299 29.86 17.34 -15.99
CA LEU A 299 31.11 16.90 -15.37
C LEU A 299 31.31 17.46 -13.95
N ALA A 300 30.71 18.61 -13.62
CA ALA A 300 30.89 19.22 -12.31
C ALA A 300 30.12 18.44 -11.23
N ALA A 301 28.89 18.01 -11.53
CA ALA A 301 28.10 17.14 -10.66
C ALA A 301 28.78 15.78 -10.45
N ASN A 302 29.22 15.15 -11.54
CA ASN A 302 29.93 13.85 -11.50
C ASN A 302 31.21 13.90 -10.67
N ARG A 303 32.02 14.96 -10.81
CA ARG A 303 33.21 15.16 -9.96
C ARG A 303 32.86 15.36 -8.48
N ALA A 304 31.74 16.01 -8.19
CA ALA A 304 31.29 16.20 -6.81
C ALA A 304 30.90 14.85 -6.20
N TRP A 305 30.09 14.07 -6.92
CA TRP A 305 29.71 12.72 -6.51
C TRP A 305 30.92 11.79 -6.35
N ALA A 306 31.86 11.74 -7.30
CA ALA A 306 33.10 10.96 -7.18
C ALA A 306 33.95 11.35 -5.95
N LYS A 307 33.88 12.61 -5.51
CA LYS A 307 34.54 13.07 -4.28
C LYS A 307 33.84 12.55 -3.03
N ASP A 308 32.52 12.45 -3.07
CA ASP A 308 31.71 11.90 -1.99
C ASP A 308 31.95 10.39 -1.88
N VAL A 309 31.97 9.65 -3.01
CA VAL A 309 32.38 8.23 -3.06
C VAL A 309 33.78 8.03 -2.47
N HIS A 310 34.77 8.85 -2.86
CA HIS A 310 36.12 8.81 -2.27
C HIS A 310 36.12 8.99 -0.75
N ALA A 311 35.25 9.84 -0.22
CA ALA A 311 35.17 10.12 1.20
C ALA A 311 34.56 8.93 1.96
N VAL A 312 33.41 8.42 1.50
CA VAL A 312 32.69 7.31 2.13
C VAL A 312 33.49 6.01 2.03
N LEU A 313 34.17 5.75 0.91
CA LEU A 313 35.11 4.63 0.79
C LEU A 313 36.25 4.71 1.82
N GLY A 314 36.70 5.92 2.15
CA GLY A 314 37.64 6.15 3.25
C GLY A 314 37.08 5.74 4.61
N GLU A 315 35.81 6.05 4.88
CA GLU A 315 35.13 5.66 6.13
C GLU A 315 34.93 4.14 6.21
N GLN A 316 34.56 3.51 5.09
CA GLN A 316 34.43 2.05 4.98
C GLN A 316 35.77 1.35 5.28
N ILE A 317 36.86 1.80 4.66
CA ILE A 317 38.22 1.25 4.90
C ILE A 317 38.59 1.34 6.38
N GLU A 318 38.35 2.49 7.02
CA GLU A 318 38.65 2.66 8.45
C GLU A 318 37.76 1.79 9.34
N ALA A 319 36.49 1.60 8.98
CA ALA A 319 35.59 0.69 9.69
C ALA A 319 36.08 -0.76 9.63
N LEU A 320 36.44 -1.24 8.44
CA LEU A 320 36.95 -2.60 8.24
C LEU A 320 38.29 -2.82 8.95
N ARG A 321 39.20 -1.83 8.95
CA ARG A 321 40.46 -1.87 9.70
C ARG A 321 40.28 -1.83 11.21
N GLY A 322 39.25 -1.14 11.67
CA GLY A 322 38.92 -1.00 13.09
C GLY A 322 38.32 -2.27 13.69
N HIS A 323 37.76 -3.15 12.86
CA HIS A 323 37.21 -4.43 13.29
C HIS A 323 38.31 -5.48 13.44
N ARG A 324 38.13 -6.38 14.41
CA ARG A 324 39.08 -7.48 14.64
C ARG A 324 38.56 -8.74 13.97
N TRP A 325 39.16 -9.10 12.85
CA TRP A 325 38.90 -10.34 12.12
C TRP A 325 39.56 -11.53 12.82
N GLU A 326 38.84 -12.65 12.95
CA GLU A 326 39.37 -13.86 13.56
C GLU A 326 39.73 -14.93 12.52
N GLY A 327 40.78 -15.71 12.79
CA GLY A 327 41.10 -16.92 12.04
C GLY A 327 41.41 -16.68 10.55
N ASP A 328 40.72 -17.42 9.70
CA ASP A 328 40.99 -17.45 8.25
C ASP A 328 40.44 -16.22 7.51
N THR A 329 39.71 -15.34 8.20
CA THR A 329 39.06 -14.14 7.63
C THR A 329 39.98 -12.91 7.57
N GLU A 330 41.02 -12.86 8.40
CA GLU A 330 41.90 -11.69 8.54
C GLU A 330 42.62 -11.33 7.22
N GLN A 331 43.20 -12.33 6.55
CA GLN A 331 43.96 -12.08 5.32
C GLN A 331 43.05 -11.68 4.14
N PRO A 332 41.95 -12.40 3.83
CA PRO A 332 41.03 -11.99 2.77
C PRO A 332 40.48 -10.58 2.91
N VAL A 333 40.10 -10.17 4.13
CA VAL A 333 39.60 -8.80 4.36
C VAL A 333 40.72 -7.77 4.25
N THR A 334 41.94 -8.10 4.68
CA THR A 334 43.10 -7.22 4.48
C THR A 334 43.40 -7.01 3.00
N ASP A 335 43.36 -8.07 2.19
CA ASP A 335 43.60 -7.99 0.75
C ASP A 335 42.52 -7.13 0.06
N LEU A 336 41.26 -7.28 0.45
CA LEU A 336 40.17 -6.41 -0.01
C LEU A 336 40.40 -4.94 0.37
N ILE A 337 40.77 -4.66 1.62
CA ILE A 337 41.06 -3.29 2.08
C ILE A 337 42.16 -2.64 1.24
N ASP A 338 43.20 -3.39 0.86
CA ASP A 338 44.29 -2.88 0.03
C ASP A 338 43.78 -2.52 -1.39
N GLU A 339 42.90 -3.33 -1.97
CA GLU A 339 42.27 -3.03 -3.26
C GLU A 339 41.32 -1.82 -3.18
N MET A 340 40.55 -1.71 -2.09
CA MET A 340 39.71 -0.54 -1.82
C MET A 340 40.54 0.75 -1.68
N GLU A 341 41.76 0.69 -1.13
CA GLU A 341 42.65 1.85 -1.12
C GLU A 341 43.09 2.27 -2.52
N ASP A 342 43.31 1.31 -3.42
CA ASP A 342 43.62 1.59 -4.82
C ASP A 342 42.42 2.18 -5.55
N ALA A 343 41.23 1.61 -5.39
CA ALA A 343 39.98 2.16 -5.90
C ALA A 343 39.75 3.60 -5.39
N ARG A 344 39.99 3.85 -4.10
CA ARG A 344 39.88 5.19 -3.50
C ARG A 344 40.83 6.21 -4.15
N LYS A 345 42.02 5.80 -4.61
CA LYS A 345 42.95 6.67 -5.36
C LYS A 345 42.40 6.97 -6.75
N GLU A 346 41.72 6.02 -7.39
CA GLU A 346 41.06 6.24 -8.68
C GLU A 346 39.89 7.23 -8.53
N TRP A 347 39.02 7.05 -7.54
CA TRP A 347 37.96 8.01 -7.22
C TRP A 347 38.48 9.43 -6.95
N ALA A 348 39.62 9.56 -6.26
CA ALA A 348 40.27 10.86 -6.06
C ALA A 348 40.74 11.50 -7.38
N LYS A 349 41.15 10.70 -8.37
CA LYS A 349 41.53 11.20 -9.71
C LYS A 349 40.30 11.55 -10.54
N ALA A 350 39.23 10.74 -10.48
CA ALA A 350 37.95 11.04 -11.11
C ALA A 350 37.38 12.39 -10.64
N ALA A 351 37.39 12.65 -9.33
CA ALA A 351 36.93 13.90 -8.72
C ALA A 351 37.66 15.17 -9.22
N VAL A 352 38.87 15.04 -9.78
CA VAL A 352 39.66 16.16 -10.31
C VAL A 352 39.98 16.01 -11.81
N ALA A 353 39.31 15.08 -12.50
CA ALA A 353 39.43 14.88 -13.95
C ALA A 353 39.22 16.21 -14.70
N LYS A 354 39.67 16.33 -15.95
CA LYS A 354 39.51 17.59 -16.72
C LYS A 354 38.44 17.51 -17.81
N ASP A 355 38.09 16.30 -18.20
CA ASP A 355 37.19 15.93 -19.28
C ASP A 355 36.50 14.60 -18.91
N ALA A 356 35.46 14.24 -19.68
CA ALA A 356 34.68 13.03 -19.46
C ALA A 356 35.52 11.76 -19.68
N ASP A 357 36.33 11.70 -20.73
CA ASP A 357 37.20 10.53 -21.00
C ASP A 357 38.13 10.20 -19.82
N THR A 358 38.77 11.22 -19.23
CA THR A 358 39.63 11.04 -18.05
C THR A 358 38.81 10.66 -16.81
N TYR A 359 37.58 11.17 -16.69
CA TYR A 359 36.69 10.82 -15.59
C TYR A 359 36.33 9.33 -15.67
N TYR A 360 35.84 8.86 -16.82
CA TYR A 360 35.45 7.47 -17.05
C TYR A 360 36.61 6.49 -16.82
N ALA A 361 37.80 6.80 -17.31
CA ALA A 361 38.97 5.95 -17.09
C ALA A 361 39.30 5.71 -15.60
N HIS A 362 38.96 6.64 -14.70
CA HIS A 362 39.15 6.50 -13.27
C HIS A 362 37.91 6.01 -12.53
N TYR A 363 36.72 6.34 -13.04
CA TYR A 363 35.44 5.80 -12.61
C TYR A 363 35.45 4.27 -12.75
N ASP A 364 35.78 3.74 -13.93
CA ASP A 364 35.76 2.29 -14.20
C ASP A 364 36.70 1.53 -13.25
N ASN A 365 37.94 2.00 -13.11
CA ASN A 365 38.90 1.40 -12.16
C ASN A 365 38.47 1.55 -10.69
N GLY A 366 37.65 2.57 -10.38
CA GLY A 366 37.10 2.79 -9.04
C GLY A 366 36.03 1.77 -8.66
N TYR A 367 35.39 1.13 -9.64
CA TYR A 367 34.36 0.11 -9.46
C TYR A 367 34.91 -1.33 -9.40
N GLU A 368 36.11 -1.59 -9.95
CA GLU A 368 36.65 -2.96 -10.13
C GLU A 368 36.64 -3.82 -8.86
N TYR A 369 36.76 -3.21 -7.67
CA TYR A 369 36.78 -3.96 -6.42
C TYR A 369 35.40 -4.45 -5.98
N ILE A 370 34.31 -3.80 -6.39
CA ILE A 370 32.95 -4.00 -5.81
C ILE A 370 32.48 -5.44 -5.99
N ASP A 371 32.63 -5.98 -7.20
CA ASP A 371 32.35 -7.37 -7.55
C ASP A 371 33.62 -8.15 -7.91
N GLY A 372 34.77 -7.59 -7.55
CA GLY A 372 36.09 -8.14 -7.84
C GLY A 372 36.42 -9.43 -7.08
N PRO A 373 37.44 -10.18 -7.53
CA PRO A 373 37.83 -11.46 -6.92
C PRO A 373 38.19 -11.37 -5.42
N THR A 374 38.74 -10.25 -4.96
CA THR A 374 39.07 -10.04 -3.54
C THR A 374 37.81 -9.87 -2.69
N THR A 375 36.80 -9.17 -3.18
CA THR A 375 35.47 -9.09 -2.53
C THR A 375 34.85 -10.48 -2.43
N VAL A 376 34.83 -11.25 -3.52
CA VAL A 376 34.34 -12.64 -3.50
C VAL A 376 35.11 -13.49 -2.48
N THR A 377 36.44 -13.37 -2.44
CA THR A 377 37.29 -14.14 -1.50
C THR A 377 37.03 -13.75 -0.04
N ALA A 378 36.87 -12.46 0.26
CA ALA A 378 36.53 -11.98 1.59
C ALA A 378 35.16 -12.48 2.03
N ARG A 379 34.17 -12.43 1.13
CA ARG A 379 32.81 -12.93 1.37
C ARG A 379 32.79 -14.45 1.59
N GLU A 380 33.54 -15.21 0.80
CA GLU A 380 33.70 -16.67 0.98
C GLU A 380 34.27 -17.00 2.36
N ALA A 381 35.30 -16.27 2.81
CA ALA A 381 35.90 -16.46 4.13
C ALA A 381 34.92 -16.12 5.29
N LEU A 382 34.00 -15.19 5.06
CA LEU A 382 32.92 -14.81 5.99
C LEU A 382 31.70 -15.74 5.91
N GLY A 383 31.67 -16.70 4.97
CA GLY A 383 30.50 -17.55 4.73
C GLY A 383 29.28 -16.78 4.24
N LEU A 384 29.48 -15.65 3.59
CA LEU A 384 28.44 -14.84 2.93
C LEU A 384 28.17 -15.33 1.50
N ASP A 385 27.12 -14.82 0.85
CA ASP A 385 26.86 -15.19 -0.55
C ASP A 385 28.02 -14.72 -1.44
N THR A 386 28.35 -15.49 -2.47
CA THR A 386 29.48 -15.22 -3.40
C THR A 386 29.01 -15.07 -4.84
N THR A 387 27.70 -15.15 -5.06
CA THR A 387 27.06 -14.91 -6.34
C THR A 387 27.10 -13.42 -6.61
N VAL A 388 27.93 -13.03 -7.58
CA VAL A 388 28.00 -11.64 -8.03
C VAL A 388 26.66 -11.27 -8.66
N PRO A 389 25.97 -10.21 -8.17
CA PRO A 389 24.72 -9.76 -8.74
C PRO A 389 24.87 -9.40 -10.22
N MET A 390 23.88 -9.72 -11.03
CA MET A 390 23.81 -9.24 -12.40
C MET A 390 23.23 -7.82 -12.41
N TYR A 391 24.06 -6.83 -12.74
CA TYR A 391 23.59 -5.48 -13.04
C TYR A 391 23.11 -5.44 -14.50
N GLU A 392 21.87 -5.04 -14.74
CA GLU A 392 21.41 -4.81 -16.11
C GLU A 392 22.25 -3.66 -16.71
N GLU A 393 23.03 -3.95 -17.76
CA GLU A 393 23.67 -2.90 -18.54
C GLU A 393 22.57 -2.06 -19.20
N ASP A 394 22.51 -0.77 -18.89
CA ASP A 394 21.65 0.22 -19.55
C ASP A 394 21.89 0.24 -21.06
N SER A 395 21.25 -0.70 -21.78
CA SER A 395 21.28 -0.72 -23.23
C SER A 395 20.33 0.36 -23.72
N SER A 396 20.92 1.50 -24.06
CA SER A 396 20.32 2.62 -24.78
C SER A 396 19.19 2.21 -25.74
N GLY A 397 18.00 2.79 -25.56
CA GLY A 397 17.05 2.96 -26.67
C GLY A 397 15.59 2.57 -26.41
N GLY A 398 14.95 3.24 -25.46
CA GLY A 398 13.52 3.57 -25.52
C GLY A 398 12.54 2.41 -25.37
N GLU A 399 12.06 2.23 -24.16
CA GLU A 399 10.63 2.07 -23.85
C GLU A 399 10.43 2.52 -22.38
N GLU A 400 9.24 3.02 -22.09
CA GLU A 400 8.92 3.81 -20.89
C GLU A 400 9.03 2.98 -19.60
N GLY A 401 9.80 3.49 -18.63
CA GLY A 401 9.67 3.33 -17.18
C GLY A 401 9.34 1.94 -16.63
N ALA A 402 10.36 1.23 -16.15
CA ALA A 402 10.20 0.34 -15.00
C ALA A 402 9.94 1.22 -13.77
N GLY A 403 8.70 1.67 -13.62
CA GLY A 403 8.25 2.37 -12.42
C GLY A 403 8.06 1.34 -11.31
N ALA A 404 8.65 1.58 -10.15
CA ALA A 404 8.33 0.83 -8.94
C ALA A 404 6.79 0.75 -8.80
N GLY A 405 6.27 -0.48 -8.83
CA GLY A 405 4.85 -0.77 -8.91
C GLY A 405 4.15 -0.41 -7.60
N GLY A 406 3.56 0.78 -7.54
CA GLY A 406 2.68 1.16 -6.46
C GLY A 406 1.32 0.48 -6.61
N ILE A 407 0.89 -0.22 -5.56
CA ILE A 407 -0.41 -0.89 -5.49
C ILE A 407 -1.25 -0.16 -4.45
N ASP A 408 -2.43 0.28 -4.85
CA ASP A 408 -3.39 0.89 -3.94
C ASP A 408 -4.16 -0.22 -3.22
N VAL A 409 -4.23 -0.13 -1.89
CA VAL A 409 -4.99 -1.05 -1.01
C VAL A 409 -6.16 -0.38 -0.33
#